data_AF-A0A0D9PAY2-F1
#
_entry.id   AF-A0A0D9PAY2-F1
#
_cell.length_a   1.000
_cell.length_b   1.000
_cell.length_c   1.000
_cell.angle_alpha   90.00
_cell.angle_beta   90.00
_cell.angle_gamma   90.00
#
_symmetry.space_group_name_H-M   'P 1'
#
loop_
_entity.id
_entity.type
_entity.pdbx_description
1 polymer ?
#
loop_
_entity_poly.entity_id
_entity_poly.type
_entity_poly.pdbx_seq_one_letter_code
_entity_poly.pdbx_strand_id
1 'polypeptide(L)' 'MCNYIYKELSCQHHYHLVESWCSKYIETERRCPPTIVSKQYWGDDICCAYYEVI' A
#
# COMPACT_ATOMS: atom_id res chain seq x y z
N MET A 1 -14.44 6.03 -4.32
CA MET A 1 -13.65 4.83 -3.95
C MET A 1 -12.23 5.30 -3.67
N CYS A 2 -11.51 4.71 -2.71
CA CYS A 2 -10.11 5.10 -2.47
C CYS A 2 -9.20 4.40 -3.48
N ASN A 3 -8.17 5.12 -3.94
CA ASN A 3 -7.20 4.59 -4.88
C ASN A 3 -6.06 3.94 -4.11
N TYR A 4 -5.73 2.71 -4.49
CA TYR A 4 -4.64 1.94 -3.90
C TYR A 4 -3.62 1.61 -4.98
N ILE A 5 -2.36 1.64 -4.60
CA ILE A 5 -1.24 1.10 -5.37
C ILE A 5 -0.86 -0.24 -4.76
N TYR A 6 -0.72 -1.24 -5.61
CA TYR A 6 -0.10 -2.51 -5.28
C TYR A 6 1.40 -2.39 -5.51
N LYS A 7 2.21 -2.53 -4.47
CA LYS A 7 3.66 -2.60 -4.59
C LYS A 7 4.12 -4.02 -4.37
N GLU A 8 4.90 -4.55 -5.30
CA GLU A 8 5.56 -5.85 -5.18
C GLU A 8 7.07 -5.65 -5.07
N LEU A 9 7.67 -6.31 -4.07
CA LEU A 9 9.10 -6.27 -3.82
C LEU A 9 9.78 -7.52 -4.35
N SER A 10 11.09 -7.47 -4.57
CA SER A 10 11.88 -8.64 -4.98
C SER A 10 11.84 -9.81 -3.99
N CYS A 11 11.59 -9.54 -2.71
CA CYS A 11 11.40 -10.57 -1.69
C CYS A 11 10.00 -11.25 -1.75
N GLN A 12 9.21 -11.02 -2.80
CA GLN A 12 7.82 -11.48 -2.97
C GLN A 12 6.82 -10.91 -1.95
N HIS A 13 7.23 -9.98 -1.10
CA HIS A 13 6.30 -9.22 -0.27
C HIS A 13 5.51 -8.22 -1.12
N HIS A 14 4.23 -8.08 -0.80
CA HIS A 14 3.36 -7.11 -1.45
C HIS A 14 2.71 -6.19 -0.42
N TYR A 15 2.61 -4.90 -0.78
CA TYR A 15 2.00 -3.86 0.03
C TYR A 15 0.86 -3.20 -0.74
N HIS A 16 -0.26 -2.98 -0.06
CA HIS A 16 -1.36 -2.17 -0.58
C HIS A 16 -1.28 -0.79 0.06
N LEU A 17 -0.74 0.17 -0.69
CA LEU A 17 -0.59 1.54 -0.22
C LEU A 17 -1.73 2.38 -0.77
N VAL A 18 -2.24 3.32 0.03
CA VAL A 18 -3.24 4.26 -0.46
C VAL A 18 -2.54 5.37 -1.24
N GLU A 19 -2.93 5.54 -2.49
CA GLU A 19 -2.49 6.65 -3.33
C GLU A 19 -3.33 7.90 -3.06
N SER A 20 -4.66 7.72 -3.00
CA SER A 20 -5.59 8.82 -2.81
C SER A 20 -6.80 8.37 -1.99
N TRP A 21 -7.03 9.09 -0.90
CA TRP A 21 -8.21 8.92 -0.07
C TRP A 21 -9.42 9.57 -0.74
N CYS A 22 -10.55 8.89 -0.75
CA CYS A 22 -11.80 9.52 -1.17
C CYS A 22 -12.37 10.42 -0.06
N SER A 23 -13.13 11.45 -0.41
CA SER A 23 -13.73 12.39 0.57
C SER A 23 -14.54 11.67 1.64
N LYS A 24 -15.23 10.58 1.26
CA LYS A 24 -16.01 9.76 2.19
C LYS A 24 -15.15 9.12 3.30
N TYR A 25 -13.91 8.76 3.00
CA TYR A 25 -12.98 8.27 4.03
C TYR A 25 -12.57 9.38 4.98
N ILE A 26 -12.35 10.60 4.47
CA ILE A 26 -11.99 11.76 5.29
C ILE A 26 -13.11 12.08 6.29
N GLU A 27 -14.37 11.94 5.87
CA GLU A 27 -15.54 12.26 6.70
C GLU A 27 -15.93 11.14 7.67
N THR A 28 -15.70 9.88 7.31
CA THR A 28 -16.23 8.73 8.08
C THR A 28 -15.16 7.86 8.71
N GLU A 29 -13.89 8.06 8.34
CA GLU A 29 -12.74 7.19 8.66
C GLU A 29 -12.97 5.70 8.32
N ARG A 30 -14.05 5.39 7.56
CA ARG A 30 -14.40 4.03 7.17
C ARG A 30 -13.67 3.66 5.89
N ARG A 31 -12.85 2.61 5.99
CA ARG A 31 -12.15 2.01 4.86
C ARG A 31 -13.15 1.65 3.75
N CYS A 32 -12.93 2.20 2.57
CA CYS A 32 -13.67 1.85 1.37
C CYS A 32 -13.11 0.55 0.76
N PRO A 33 -13.90 -0.15 -0.08
CA PRO A 33 -13.39 -1.26 -0.87
C PRO A 33 -12.16 -0.83 -1.68
N PRO A 34 -11.05 -1.59 -1.63
CA PRO A 34 -9.81 -1.18 -2.27
C PRO A 34 -9.95 -1.22 -3.79
N THR A 35 -9.62 -0.12 -4.45
CA THR A 35 -9.50 -0.06 -5.91
C THR A 35 -8.02 0.04 -6.26
N ILE A 36 -7.45 -1.04 -6.81
CA ILE A 36 -6.05 -1.02 -7.24
C ILE A 36 -5.98 -0.24 -8.56
N VAL A 37 -5.44 0.97 -8.52
CA VAL A 37 -5.29 1.83 -9.69
C VAL A 37 -3.95 1.66 -10.39
N SER A 38 -2.95 1.15 -9.67
CA SER A 38 -1.60 0.97 -10.20
C SER A 38 -0.89 -0.20 -9.52
N LYS A 39 -0.08 -0.93 -10.30
CA LYS A 39 0.80 -1.99 -9.82
C LYS A 39 2.23 -1.59 -10.13
N GLN A 40 3.07 -1.53 -9.10
CA GLN A 40 4.47 -1.16 -9.23
C GLN A 40 5.37 -2.27 -8.69
N TYR A 41 6.40 -2.62 -9.45
CA TYR A 41 7.43 -3.58 -9.06
C TYR A 41 8.69 -2.80 -8.64
N TRP A 42 9.04 -2.89 -7.36
CA TRP A 42 10.18 -2.18 -6.78
C TRP A 42 11.21 -3.25 -6.40
N GLY A 43 11.90 -3.75 -7.43
CA GLY A 43 12.80 -4.89 -7.32
C GLY A 43 14.08 -4.64 -6.51
N ASP A 44 14.44 -3.39 -6.26
CA ASP A 44 15.63 -3.04 -5.47
C ASP A 44 15.32 -2.74 -4.00
N ASP A 45 14.04 -2.60 -3.63
CA ASP A 45 13.63 -2.43 -2.24
C ASP A 45 13.50 -3.80 -1.57
N ILE A 46 14.40 -4.08 -0.62
CA ILE A 46 14.25 -5.18 0.33
C ILE A 46 13.22 -4.70 1.36
N CYS A 47 12.22 -5.53 1.70
CA CYS A 47 11.32 -5.20 2.79
C CYS A 47 12.18 -4.84 4.01
N CYS A 48 12.00 -3.66 4.59
CA CYS A 48 12.53 -3.36 5.91
C CYS A 48 11.82 -4.28 6.91
N ALA A 49 12.23 -5.55 6.95
CA ALA A 49 12.07 -6.40 8.11
C ALA A 49 12.94 -5.73 9.17
N TYR A 50 12.28 -4.86 9.93
CA TYR A 50 12.71 -4.24 11.16
C TYR A 50 13.80 -5.07 11.84
N TYR A 51 15.05 -4.57 11.85
CA TYR A 51 16.07 -5.10 12.74
C TYR A 51 15.64 -4.72 14.16
N GLU A 52 14.90 -5.58 14.86
CA GLU A 52 14.84 -5.51 16.32
C GLU A 52 16.21 -5.90 16.84
N VAL A 53 17.09 -4.92 16.96
CA VAL A 53 18.28 -5.00 17.80
C VAL A 53 17.86 -4.52 19.18
N ILE A 54 17.21 -5.39 19.97
CA ILE A 54 17.22 -5.29 21.44
C ILE A 54 17.30 -6.71 22.01
#